data_AF-A0A9P4MRP9-F1
#
_entry.id   AF-A0A9P4MRP9-F1
#
_cell.length_a   1.000
_cell.length_b   1.000
_cell.length_c   1.000
_cell.angle_alpha   90.00
_cell.angle_beta   90.00
_cell.angle_gamma   90.00
#
_symmetry.space_group_name_H-M   'P 1'
#
loop_
_entity.id
_entity.type
_entity.pdbx_description
1 polymer ?
#
loop_
_entity_poly.entity_id
_entity_poly.type
_entity_poly.pdbx_seq_one_letter_code
_entity_poly.pdbx_strand_id
1 'polypeptide(L)'
;MPPKSPNKPGSVGQKMFTADTVAALLVALDNPVITRDQLNLMSALDGTRTADAFQHQMRPVVSKAKELKAKIKAGEVFLPIKSSSKKRGGMLTPIPISLYTDDGREEGRGKLGIG
;
A
#
# COMPACT_ATOMS: atom_id res chain seq x y z
N MET A 1 5.10 -46.36 -23.17
CA MET A 1 4.75 -44.92 -23.07
C MET A 1 5.76 -44.27 -22.13
N PRO A 2 6.33 -43.10 -22.46
CA PRO A 2 7.17 -42.36 -21.51
C PRO A 2 6.30 -41.79 -20.37
N PRO A 3 6.80 -41.76 -19.12
CA PRO A 3 6.06 -41.21 -17.98
C PRO A 3 5.91 -39.68 -18.08
N LYS A 4 4.82 -39.17 -17.50
CA LYS A 4 4.40 -37.76 -17.56
C LYS A 4 5.31 -36.91 -16.66
N SER A 5 5.78 -35.77 -17.17
CA SER A 5 6.73 -34.87 -16.51
C SER A 5 6.29 -34.42 -15.11
N PRO A 6 7.23 -34.17 -14.17
CA PRO A 6 6.91 -33.91 -12.77
C PRO A 6 6.17 -32.59 -12.55
N ASN A 7 5.32 -32.64 -11.53
CA ASN A 7 4.49 -31.59 -10.96
C ASN A 7 5.16 -30.19 -10.98
N LYS A 8 4.60 -29.25 -11.75
CA LYS A 8 4.98 -27.82 -11.67
C LYS A 8 4.60 -27.33 -10.26
N PRO A 9 5.52 -26.75 -9.47
CA PRO A 9 5.19 -26.31 -8.11
C PRO A 9 4.01 -25.33 -8.17
N GLY A 10 2.91 -25.71 -7.52
CA GLY A 10 1.67 -24.95 -7.58
C GLY A 10 1.89 -23.55 -7.07
N SER A 11 1.51 -22.54 -7.86
CA SER A 11 1.60 -21.15 -7.44
C SER A 11 0.75 -20.95 -6.19
N VAL A 12 1.41 -20.75 -5.04
CA VAL A 12 0.77 -20.28 -3.81
C VAL A 12 -0.06 -19.06 -4.20
N GLY A 13 -1.37 -19.11 -3.95
CA GLY A 13 -2.38 -18.28 -4.64
C GLY A 13 -1.95 -16.82 -4.77
N GLN A 14 -1.51 -16.43 -5.97
CA GLN A 14 -0.87 -15.14 -6.20
C GLN A 14 -1.90 -14.03 -6.03
N LYS A 15 -1.79 -13.29 -4.92
CA LYS A 15 -2.64 -12.12 -4.66
C LYS A 15 -2.28 -11.02 -5.64
N MET A 16 -3.14 -10.81 -6.63
CA MET A 16 -3.00 -9.72 -7.59
C MET A 16 -3.47 -8.41 -6.95
N PHE A 17 -2.57 -7.45 -6.84
CA PHE A 17 -2.90 -6.06 -6.48
C PHE A 17 -3.11 -5.23 -7.75
N THR A 18 -3.99 -4.23 -7.70
CA THR A 18 -4.19 -3.33 -8.83
C THR A 18 -3.07 -2.29 -8.92
N ALA A 19 -2.85 -1.75 -10.12
CA ALA A 19 -1.90 -0.65 -10.34
C ALA A 19 -2.15 0.54 -9.40
N ASP A 20 -3.42 0.89 -9.15
CA ASP A 20 -3.80 1.98 -8.26
C ASP A 20 -3.44 1.72 -6.79
N THR A 21 -3.51 0.46 -6.34
CA THR A 21 -3.12 0.09 -4.96
C THR A 21 -1.62 0.25 -4.77
N VAL A 22 -0.81 -0.17 -5.76
CA VAL A 22 0.64 0.02 -5.73
C VAL A 22 1.01 1.51 -5.85
N ALA A 23 0.29 2.26 -6.68
CA ALA A 23 0.47 3.72 -6.79
C ALA A 23 0.20 4.44 -5.46
N ALA A 24 -0.87 4.05 -4.75
CA ALA A 24 -1.18 4.58 -3.41
C ALA A 24 -0.07 4.27 -2.39
N LEU A 25 0.53 3.07 -2.43
CA LEU A 25 1.67 2.71 -1.58
C LEU A 25 2.91 3.56 -1.88
N LEU A 26 3.25 3.80 -3.15
CA LEU A 26 4.38 4.68 -3.53
C LEU A 26 4.18 6.12 -3.01
N VAL A 27 2.94 6.60 -2.97
CA VAL A 27 2.60 7.93 -2.42
C VAL A 27 2.66 7.95 -0.90
N ALA A 28 2.20 6.90 -0.22
CA ALA A 28 2.31 6.77 1.23
C ALA A 28 3.78 6.71 1.73
N LEU A 29 4.69 6.21 0.91
CA LEU A 29 6.14 6.21 1.14
C LEU A 29 6.86 7.49 0.68
N ASP A 30 6.09 8.51 0.24
CA ASP A 30 6.52 9.74 -0.42
C ASP A 30 7.43 9.59 -1.67
N ASN A 31 7.69 8.37 -2.14
CA ASN A 31 8.61 8.07 -3.24
C ASN A 31 7.89 7.56 -4.51
N PRO A 32 7.35 8.45 -5.37
CA PRO A 32 6.66 8.08 -6.61
C PRO A 32 7.63 7.79 -7.78
N VAL A 33 8.79 7.20 -7.50
CA VAL A 33 9.82 6.86 -8.50
C VAL A 33 10.38 5.47 -8.19
N ILE A 34 10.57 4.66 -9.24
CA ILE A 34 11.19 3.34 -9.15
C ILE A 34 12.53 3.38 -9.90
N THR A 35 13.62 2.97 -9.25
CA THR A 35 14.98 2.99 -9.82
C THR A 35 15.29 1.72 -10.62
N ARG A 36 16.37 1.75 -11.41
CA ARG A 36 16.84 0.57 -12.17
C ARG A 36 17.15 -0.61 -11.26
N ASP A 37 17.76 -0.37 -10.10
CA ASP A 37 18.13 -1.42 -9.14
C ASP A 37 16.91 -2.07 -8.49
N GLN A 38 15.84 -1.30 -8.24
CA GLN A 38 14.57 -1.84 -7.77
C GLN A 38 13.90 -2.72 -8.84
N LEU A 39 14.00 -2.36 -10.13
CA LEU A 39 13.52 -3.20 -11.23
C LEU A 39 14.37 -4.47 -11.41
N ASN A 40 15.68 -4.38 -11.18
CA ASN A 40 16.58 -5.54 -11.14
C ASN A 40 16.21 -6.50 -9.99
N LEU A 41 15.93 -5.96 -8.79
CA LEU A 41 15.43 -6.72 -7.65
C LEU A 41 14.11 -7.43 -7.97
N MET A 42 13.16 -6.74 -8.61
CA MET A 42 11.90 -7.37 -9.07
C MET A 42 12.14 -8.50 -10.07
N SER A 43 13.06 -8.30 -11.01
CA SER A 43 13.47 -9.31 -12.00
C SER A 43 14.07 -10.56 -11.33
N ALA A 44 14.95 -10.36 -10.34
CA ALA A 44 15.58 -11.44 -9.58
C ALA A 44 14.56 -12.24 -8.73
N LEU A 45 13.53 -11.58 -8.18
CA LEU A 45 12.49 -12.21 -7.37
C LEU A 45 11.44 -12.97 -8.22
N ASP A 46 11.09 -12.45 -9.40
CA ASP A 46 10.14 -13.08 -10.32
C ASP A 46 10.78 -14.26 -11.09
N GLY A 47 12.06 -14.14 -11.46
CA GLY A 47 12.81 -15.20 -12.14
C GLY A 47 12.41 -15.48 -13.59
N THR A 48 11.38 -14.79 -14.13
CA THR A 48 10.89 -14.98 -15.51
C THR A 48 10.89 -13.71 -16.36
N ARG A 49 10.68 -12.54 -15.74
CA ARG A 49 10.60 -11.23 -16.39
C ARG A 49 11.88 -10.42 -16.20
N THR A 50 12.29 -9.70 -17.23
CA THR A 50 13.44 -8.78 -17.18
C THR A 50 13.09 -7.47 -16.49
N ALA A 51 14.11 -6.74 -16.03
CA ALA A 51 13.95 -5.38 -15.48
C ALA A 51 13.27 -4.42 -16.48
N ASP A 52 13.50 -4.58 -17.79
CA ASP A 52 12.85 -3.78 -18.84
C ASP A 52 11.35 -4.10 -18.94
N ALA A 53 10.97 -5.38 -18.86
CA ALA A 53 9.55 -5.76 -18.82
C ALA A 53 8.84 -5.16 -17.60
N PHE A 54 9.49 -5.15 -16.44
CA PHE A 54 8.97 -4.45 -15.26
C PHE A 54 8.93 -2.93 -15.43
N GLN A 55 9.93 -2.32 -16.10
CA GLN A 55 9.94 -0.88 -16.40
C GLN A 55 8.71 -0.47 -17.21
N HIS A 56 8.34 -1.25 -18.23
CA HIS A 56 7.14 -1.01 -19.02
C HIS A 56 5.85 -1.18 -18.19
N GLN A 57 5.78 -2.21 -17.33
CA GLN A 57 4.62 -2.45 -16.46
C GLN A 57 4.45 -1.39 -15.36
N MET A 58 5.55 -0.85 -14.84
CA MET A 58 5.53 0.12 -13.73
C MET A 58 5.35 1.58 -14.17
N ARG A 59 5.58 1.92 -15.44
CA ARG A 59 5.31 3.25 -16.00
C ARG A 59 3.92 3.83 -15.66
N PRO A 60 2.79 3.12 -15.90
CA PRO A 60 1.47 3.64 -15.53
C PRO A 60 1.29 3.80 -14.01
N VAL A 61 1.86 2.89 -13.20
CA VAL A 61 1.84 2.97 -11.73
C VAL A 61 2.54 4.24 -11.24
N VAL A 62 3.72 4.53 -11.79
CA VAL A 62 4.51 5.74 -11.47
C VAL A 62 3.80 7.02 -11.93
N SER A 63 3.15 7.01 -13.09
CA SER A 63 2.29 8.14 -13.52
C SER A 63 1.17 8.38 -12.52
N LYS A 64 0.49 7.31 -12.10
CA LYS A 64 -0.63 7.41 -11.18
C LYS A 64 -0.22 7.86 -9.78
N ALA A 65 0.94 7.41 -9.30
CA ALA A 65 1.51 7.87 -8.03
C ALA A 65 1.81 9.38 -8.07
N LYS A 66 2.29 9.92 -9.19
CA LYS A 66 2.52 11.36 -9.35
C LYS A 66 1.21 12.16 -9.37
N GLU A 67 0.18 11.68 -10.09
CA GLU A 67 -1.17 12.28 -10.05
C GLU A 67 -1.74 12.32 -8.63
N LEU A 68 -1.69 11.20 -7.91
CA LEU A 68 -2.18 11.09 -6.54
C LEU A 68 -1.40 11.99 -5.57
N LYS A 69 -0.06 12.06 -5.70
CA LYS A 69 0.77 12.97 -4.89
C LYS A 69 0.43 14.44 -5.16
N ALA A 70 0.11 14.80 -6.41
CA ALA A 70 -0.34 16.15 -6.75
C ALA A 70 -1.72 16.48 -6.15
N LYS A 71 -2.67 15.54 -6.21
CA LYS A 71 -4.01 15.65 -5.59
C LYS A 71 -3.94 15.85 -4.08
N ILE A 72 -3.14 15.06 -3.37
CA ILE A 72 -2.91 15.21 -1.93
C ILE A 72 -2.30 16.59 -1.61
N LYS A 73 -1.30 17.03 -2.39
CA LYS A 73 -0.70 18.37 -2.23
C LYS A 73 -1.68 19.52 -2.50
N ALA A 74 -2.71 19.29 -3.31
CA ALA A 74 -3.79 20.25 -3.54
C ALA A 74 -4.89 20.23 -2.46
N GLY A 75 -4.75 19.38 -1.42
CA GLY A 75 -5.71 19.26 -0.32
C GLY A 75 -6.89 18.33 -0.60
N GLU A 76 -6.81 17.45 -1.61
CA GLU A 76 -7.88 16.49 -1.91
C GLU A 76 -8.01 15.42 -0.82
N VAL A 77 -9.19 15.33 -0.19
CA VAL A 77 -9.49 14.37 0.88
C VAL A 77 -10.12 13.11 0.30
N PHE A 78 -9.42 11.97 0.45
CA PHE A 78 -9.91 10.67 -0.01
C PHE A 78 -10.85 10.04 1.03
N LEU A 79 -12.15 10.06 0.76
CA LEU A 79 -13.17 9.45 1.62
C LEU A 79 -13.24 7.93 1.41
N PRO A 80 -13.39 7.12 2.49
CA PRO A 80 -13.53 5.68 2.37
C PRO A 80 -14.87 5.31 1.71
N ILE A 81 -14.81 4.43 0.71
CA ILE A 81 -16.00 3.88 0.07
C ILE A 81 -16.70 2.95 1.08
N LYS A 82 -17.99 3.18 1.35
CA LYS A 82 -18.80 2.27 2.16
C LYS A 82 -18.79 0.88 1.52
N SER A 83 -18.34 -0.14 2.27
CA SER A 83 -18.43 -1.52 1.81
C SER A 83 -19.88 -1.87 1.48
N SER A 84 -20.13 -2.40 0.28
CA SER A 84 -21.47 -2.86 -0.09
C SER A 84 -21.81 -4.06 0.80
N SER A 85 -22.65 -3.82 1.80
CA SER A 85 -22.81 -4.70 2.95
C SER A 85 -23.61 -5.95 2.64
N LYS A 86 -23.00 -6.92 1.93
CA LYS A 86 -23.48 -8.31 1.94
C LYS A 86 -23.03 -8.97 3.24
N LYS A 87 -23.85 -8.79 4.27
CA LYS A 87 -23.61 -9.17 5.67
C LYS A 87 -22.93 -10.54 5.83
N ARG A 88 -21.76 -10.55 6.49
CA ARG A 88 -21.45 -11.52 7.55
C ARG A 88 -21.11 -10.69 8.81
N GLY A 89 -21.63 -11.12 9.95
CA GLY A 89 -21.91 -10.24 11.09
C GLY A 89 -20.69 -9.54 11.70
N GLY A 90 -20.88 -8.28 12.09
CA GLY A 90 -19.88 -7.46 12.78
C GLY A 90 -20.35 -6.00 12.81
N MET A 91 -20.91 -5.56 13.94
CA MET A 91 -21.30 -4.17 14.15
C MET A 91 -20.01 -3.34 14.30
N LEU A 92 -19.72 -2.44 13.36
CA LEU A 92 -18.69 -1.42 13.52
C LEU A 92 -19.36 -0.05 13.54
N THR A 93 -19.35 0.58 14.71
CA THR A 93 -19.72 1.99 14.84
C THR A 93 -18.65 2.86 14.17
N PRO A 94 -19.04 3.94 13.47
CA PRO A 94 -18.07 4.85 12.86
C PRO A 94 -17.33 5.63 13.95
N ILE A 95 -15.99 5.53 13.96
CA ILE A 95 -15.12 6.36 14.79
C ILE A 95 -14.92 7.69 14.07
N PRO A 96 -15.28 8.85 14.66
CA PRO A 96 -15.02 10.14 14.03
C PRO A 96 -13.52 10.49 14.07
N ILE A 97 -13.03 11.07 12.98
CA ILE A 97 -11.65 11.57 12.86
C ILE A 97 -11.54 12.88 13.64
N SER A 98 -11.27 12.79 14.94
CA SER A 98 -11.04 13.96 15.83
C SER A 98 -10.19 13.58 17.06
N LEU A 99 -9.18 12.73 16.87
CA LEU A 99 -8.20 12.34 17.92
C LEU A 99 -6.75 12.42 17.44
N TYR A 100 -6.48 13.25 16.43
CA TYR A 100 -5.14 13.75 16.11
C TYR A 100 -5.17 15.28 16.16
N THR A 101 -5.43 15.80 17.37
CA THR A 101 -5.01 17.15 17.71
C THR A 101 -3.61 17.03 18.30
N ASP A 102 -2.61 17.36 17.50
CA ASP A 102 -1.31 17.77 18.00
C ASP A 102 -1.51 19.14 18.67
N ASP A 103 -1.50 19.15 20.00
CA ASP A 103 -1.39 20.38 20.80
C ASP A 103 -0.42 20.07 21.94
N GLY A 104 0.66 20.84 22.02
CA GLY A 104 1.85 20.43 22.76
C GLY A 104 1.97 21.03 24.16
N ARG A 105 3.22 20.98 24.64
CA ARG A 105 3.84 21.92 25.59
C ARG A 105 3.63 21.71 27.11
N GLU A 106 4.75 21.30 27.71
CA GLU A 106 5.35 21.68 29.02
C GLU A 106 4.65 21.48 30.38
N GLU A 107 5.51 21.06 31.32
CA GLU A 107 5.56 21.32 32.77
C GLU A 107 4.34 21.07 33.69
N GLY A 108 4.58 20.29 34.75
CA GLY A 108 3.62 20.13 35.86
C GLY A 108 4.12 19.26 37.00
N ARG A 109 4.94 19.80 37.91
CA ARG A 109 5.29 19.14 39.18
C ARG A 109 4.09 19.14 40.16
N GLY A 110 3.69 17.98 40.66
CA GLY A 110 2.85 17.82 41.86
C GLY A 110 2.64 16.33 42.15
N LYS A 111 3.15 15.72 43.24
CA LYS A 111 2.86 15.86 44.69
C LYS A 111 1.48 15.34 45.12
N LEU A 112 1.52 14.51 46.20
CA LEU A 112 0.40 13.91 46.96
C LEU A 112 -0.36 12.81 46.20
N GLY A 113 -0.59 11.59 46.69
CA GLY A 113 -0.13 10.86 47.89
C GLY A 113 -0.38 9.35 47.63
N ILE A 114 -0.64 8.43 48.56
CA ILE A 114 -0.69 8.36 50.04
C ILE A 114 -0.44 6.89 50.45
N GLY A 115 0.01 6.61 51.68
CA GLY A 115 0.23 5.24 52.20
C GLY A 115 1.44 5.13 53.11
#